data_AF-A0A8S3FWI0-F1
#
_entry.id   AF-A0A8S3FWI0-F1
#
_cell.length_a   1.000
_cell.length_b   1.000
_cell.length_c   1.000
_cell.angle_alpha   90.00
_cell.angle_beta   90.00
_cell.angle_gamma   90.00
#
_symmetry.space_group_name_H-M   'P 1'
#
loop_
_entity.id
_entity.type
_entity.pdbx_description
1 polymer ?
#
loop_
_entity_poly.entity_id
_entity_poly.type
_entity_poly.pdbx_seq_one_letter_code
_entity_poly.pdbx_strand_id
1 'polypeptide(L)'
;SPSHFEFNEQLLLTIADYLYSCQYGTFLQNSEKLRTDMKLSEHTMSAWTPILRDRQTYINNNYNKNSNETLLVKNTDQIKLWKNYYCRYYQ
;
A
#
# COMPACT_ATOMS: atom_id res chain seq x y z
N SER A 1 -5.48 -6.87 -15.80
CA SER A 1 -5.04 -8.27 -15.61
C SER A 1 -4.28 -8.40 -14.29
N PRO A 2 -4.34 -9.53 -13.56
CA PRO A 2 -3.67 -9.72 -12.26
C PRO A 2 -2.13 -9.68 -12.32
N SER A 3 -1.53 -9.58 -13.51
CA SER A 3 -0.08 -9.54 -13.73
C SER A 3 0.52 -8.14 -13.85
N HIS A 4 -0.27 -7.06 -13.75
CA HIS A 4 0.23 -5.70 -14.03
C HIS A 4 0.96 -5.03 -12.86
N PHE A 5 0.71 -5.46 -11.63
CA PHE A 5 1.33 -4.87 -10.44
C PHE A 5 2.33 -5.85 -9.83
N GLU A 6 3.51 -5.35 -9.49
CA GLU A 6 4.55 -6.11 -8.78
C GLU A 6 4.11 -6.47 -7.37
N PHE A 7 3.34 -5.59 -6.71
CA PHE A 7 2.84 -5.84 -5.37
C PHE A 7 1.56 -6.66 -5.36
N ASN A 8 1.35 -7.41 -4.29
CA ASN A 8 0.13 -8.16 -4.02
C ASN A 8 -0.83 -7.40 -3.08
N GLU A 9 -1.98 -8.01 -2.80
CA GLU A 9 -3.01 -7.43 -1.91
C GLU A 9 -2.51 -7.21 -0.48
N GLN A 10 -1.63 -8.06 0.03
CA GLN A 10 -1.10 -7.97 1.39
C GLN A 10 -0.38 -6.64 1.63
N LEU A 11 0.30 -6.09 0.61
CA LEU A 11 0.93 -4.77 0.72
C LEU A 11 -0.11 -3.68 0.95
N LEU A 12 -1.20 -3.72 0.19
CA LEU A 12 -2.26 -2.71 0.27
C LEU A 12 -2.97 -2.76 1.62
N LEU A 13 -3.25 -3.97 2.13
CA LEU A 13 -3.81 -4.15 3.48
C LEU A 13 -2.85 -3.61 4.55
N THR A 14 -1.56 -3.92 4.45
CA THR A 14 -0.52 -3.47 5.40
C THR A 14 -0.39 -1.95 5.40
N ILE A 15 -0.39 -1.31 4.22
CA ILE A 15 -0.38 0.16 4.10
C ILE A 15 -1.62 0.76 4.77
N ALA A 16 -2.80 0.17 4.54
CA ALA A 16 -4.03 0.64 5.15
C ALA A 16 -4.00 0.53 6.68
N ASP A 17 -3.40 -0.53 7.23
CA ASP A 17 -3.20 -0.64 8.68
C ASP A 17 -2.24 0.43 9.23
N TYR A 18 -1.12 0.66 8.53
CA TYR A 18 -0.15 1.68 8.93
C TYR A 18 -0.65 3.12 8.77
N LEU A 19 -1.65 3.34 7.89
CA LEU A 19 -2.32 4.63 7.75
C LEU A 19 -3.07 5.02 9.01
N TYR A 20 -3.72 4.06 9.68
CA TYR A 20 -4.58 4.33 10.84
C TYR A 20 -3.93 4.00 12.19
N SER A 21 -2.84 3.23 12.22
CA SER A 21 -2.18 2.86 13.48
C SER A 21 -1.33 3.98 14.09
N CYS A 22 -0.96 5.00 13.30
CA CYS A 22 0.01 6.05 13.67
C CYS A 22 1.37 5.51 14.14
N GLN A 23 1.70 4.25 13.84
CA GLN A 23 2.93 3.60 14.27
C GLN A 23 4.19 4.16 13.58
N TYR A 24 4.03 4.72 12.38
CA TYR A 24 5.12 5.24 11.55
C TYR A 24 4.85 6.68 11.14
N GLY A 25 5.90 7.48 10.94
CA GLY A 25 5.77 8.88 10.51
C GLY A 25 5.53 9.07 9.02
N THR A 26 5.35 7.98 8.26
CA THR A 26 5.14 8.03 6.80
C THR A 26 3.86 8.77 6.43
N PHE A 27 2.78 8.57 7.19
CA PHE A 27 1.45 9.11 6.91
C PHE A 27 0.99 10.19 7.91
N LEU A 28 1.90 10.69 8.74
CA LEU A 28 1.58 11.77 9.69
C LEU A 28 1.74 13.15 9.03
N GLN A 29 0.93 14.09 9.52
CA GLN A 29 0.86 15.50 9.10
C GLN A 29 0.26 15.71 7.70
N ASN A 30 -0.17 16.95 7.46
CA ASN A 30 -0.96 17.32 6.27
C ASN A 30 -0.13 17.96 5.15
N SER A 31 1.16 18.21 5.37
CA SER A 31 2.04 18.79 4.36
C SER A 31 3.49 18.43 4.62
N GLU A 32 4.31 18.43 3.56
CA GLU A 32 5.76 18.23 3.69
C GLU A 32 6.40 19.29 4.59
N LYS A 33 5.95 20.55 4.51
CA LYS A 33 6.41 21.62 5.40
C LYS A 33 6.26 21.25 6.88
N LEU A 34 5.07 20.79 7.31
CA LEU A 34 4.84 20.39 8.69
C LEU A 34 5.71 19.20 9.10
N ARG A 35 5.93 18.23 8.20
CA ARG A 35 6.79 17.06 8.46
C ARG A 35 8.25 17.48 8.69
N THR A 36 8.75 18.45 7.94
CA THR A 36 10.09 19.03 8.09
C THR A 36 10.20 19.87 9.35
N ASP A 37 9.25 20.78 9.60
CA ASP A 37 9.25 21.64 10.78
C ASP A 37 9.21 20.82 12.08
N MET A 38 8.51 19.68 12.07
CA MET A 38 8.44 18.72 13.19
C MET A 38 9.54 17.64 13.17
N LYS A 39 10.46 17.66 12.20
CA LYS A 39 11.58 16.72 12.08
C LYS A 39 11.16 15.24 12.16
N LEU A 40 10.05 14.88 11.51
CA LEU A 40 9.49 13.53 11.63
C LEU A 40 10.47 12.43 11.25
N SER A 41 11.33 12.64 10.24
CA SER A 41 12.33 11.65 9.82
C SER A 41 13.39 11.37 10.90
N GLU A 42 13.61 12.30 11.84
CA GLU A 42 14.54 12.13 12.95
C GLU A 42 13.87 11.42 14.14
N HIS A 43 12.56 11.59 14.31
CA HIS A 43 11.83 11.14 15.49
C HIS A 43 10.95 9.91 15.25
N THR A 44 10.78 9.48 14.00
CA THR A 44 9.89 8.38 13.65
C THR A 44 10.52 7.46 12.60
N MET A 45 10.13 6.19 12.63
CA MET A 45 10.49 5.24 11.59
C MET A 45 9.56 5.39 10.37
N SER A 46 10.10 5.15 9.18
CA SER A 46 9.32 5.01 7.96
C SER A 46 8.62 3.65 7.91
N ALA A 47 7.33 3.62 7.54
CA ALA A 47 6.57 2.41 7.25
C ALA A 47 7.23 1.54 6.18
N TRP A 48 8.02 2.14 5.28
CA TRP A 48 8.77 1.40 4.26
C TRP A 48 9.92 0.58 4.83
N THR A 49 10.46 0.94 6.01
CA THR A 49 11.56 0.21 6.65
C THR A 49 11.20 -1.26 6.92
N PRO A 50 10.10 -1.59 7.63
CA PRO A 50 9.67 -2.98 7.81
C PRO A 50 9.12 -3.61 6.52
N ILE A 51 8.43 -2.85 5.66
CA ILE A 51 7.87 -3.38 4.40
C ILE A 51 9.00 -3.89 3.50
N LEU A 52 10.06 -3.11 3.31
CA LEU A 52 11.19 -3.48 2.46
C LEU A 52 12.06 -4.57 3.08
N ARG A 53 12.12 -4.65 4.41
CA ARG A 53 12.78 -5.76 5.11
C ARG A 53 12.11 -7.09 4.77
N ASP A 54 10.79 -7.11 4.66
CA ASP A 54 10.00 -8.32 4.40
C ASP A 54 9.38 -8.33 3.00
N ARG A 55 10.12 -7.78 2.03
CA ARG A 55 9.64 -7.49 0.67
C ARG A 55 8.98 -8.69 -0.01
N GLN A 56 9.51 -9.90 0.21
CA GLN A 56 9.03 -11.13 -0.45
C GLN A 56 7.56 -11.43 -0.14
N THR A 57 7.08 -11.07 1.05
CA THR A 57 5.67 -11.21 1.47
C THR A 57 4.72 -10.38 0.60
N TYR A 58 5.23 -9.32 -0.03
CA TYR A 58 4.46 -8.33 -0.77
C TYR A 58 4.55 -8.49 -2.30
N ILE A 59 5.32 -9.45 -2.81
CA ILE A 59 5.50 -9.63 -4.26
C ILE A 59 4.37 -10.50 -4.84
N ASN A 60 3.88 -10.10 -6.00
CA ASN A 60 2.98 -10.86 -6.84
C ASN A 60 3.79 -11.72 -7.84
N ASN A 61 3.77 -13.04 -7.65
CA ASN A 61 4.49 -13.99 -8.51
C ASN A 61 4.01 -14.00 -9.97
N ASN A 62 2.83 -13.45 -10.25
CA ASN A 62 2.28 -13.35 -11.60
C ASN A 62 2.68 -12.05 -12.30
N TYR A 63 3.47 -11.18 -11.66
CA TYR A 63 3.86 -9.91 -12.24
C TYR A 63 4.63 -10.07 -13.54
N ASN A 64 4.12 -9.46 -14.62
CA ASN A 64 4.78 -9.42 -15.92
C ASN A 64 5.41 -8.06 -16.15
N LYS A 65 6.70 -7.94 -15.81
CA LYS A 65 7.48 -6.72 -16.00
C LYS A 65 7.56 -6.24 -17.47
N ASN A 66 7.36 -7.15 -18.44
CA ASN A 66 7.47 -6.85 -19.86
C ASN A 66 6.12 -6.51 -20.51
N SER A 67 5.04 -6.36 -19.74
CA SER A 67 3.76 -5.96 -20.29
C SER A 67 3.82 -4.50 -20.74
N ASN A 68 3.67 -4.26 -22.04
CA ASN A 68 3.49 -2.91 -22.62
C ASN A 68 2.00 -2.51 -22.67
N GLU A 69 1.12 -3.30 -22.06
CA GLU A 69 -0.31 -3.00 -22.00
C GLU A 69 -0.58 -1.82 -21.07
N THR A 70 -1.33 -0.83 -21.57
CA THR A 70 -1.86 0.24 -20.72
C THR A 70 -3.08 -0.28 -19.96
N LEU A 71 -3.05 -0.16 -18.63
CA LEU A 71 -4.21 -0.42 -17.78
C LEU A 71 -5.35 0.55 -18.13
N LEU A 72 -6.39 0.04 -18.78
CA LEU A 72 -7.61 0.78 -19.07
C LEU A 72 -8.75 0.19 -18.24
N VAL A 73 -9.24 0.94 -17.26
CA VAL A 73 -10.47 0.59 -16.54
C VAL A 73 -11.65 1.05 -17.39
N LYS A 74 -12.19 0.14 -18.22
CA LYS A 74 -13.20 0.47 -19.22
C LYS A 74 -14.65 0.27 -18.75
N ASN A 75 -14.87 -0.49 -17.67
CA ASN A 75 -16.22 -0.83 -17.22
C ASN A 75 -16.31 -0.83 -15.68
N THR A 76 -17.26 -0.07 -15.14
CA THR A 76 -17.60 0.01 -13.71
C THR A 76 -18.31 -1.23 -13.19
N ASP A 77 -18.94 -2.04 -14.05
CA ASP A 77 -19.60 -3.30 -13.68
C ASP A 77 -18.61 -4.34 -13.11
N GLN A 78 -17.31 -4.12 -13.33
CA GLN A 78 -16.23 -4.95 -12.81
C GLN A 78 -15.75 -4.51 -11.42
N ILE A 79 -16.26 -3.39 -10.89
CA ILE A 79 -15.95 -2.95 -9.54
C ILE A 79 -16.59 -3.92 -8.56
N LYS A 80 -15.77 -4.46 -7.66
CA LYS A 80 -16.19 -5.38 -6.62
C LYS A 80 -15.85 -4.79 -5.27
N LEU A 81 -16.68 -5.10 -4.26
CA LEU A 81 -16.34 -4.81 -2.88
C LEU A 81 -15.03 -5.52 -2.52
N TRP A 82 -14.07 -4.76 -1.98
CA TRP A 82 -12.83 -5.32 -1.47
C TRP A 82 -13.07 -5.98 -0.11
N LYS A 83 -13.59 -7.21 -0.13
CA LYS A 83 -14.02 -7.94 1.07
C LYS A 83 -12.88 -8.13 2.08
N ASN A 84 -11.66 -8.40 1.61
CA ASN A 84 -10.51 -8.62 2.49
C ASN A 84 -10.11 -7.37 3.28
N TYR A 85 -10.54 -6.18 2.84
CA TYR A 85 -10.39 -4.95 3.62
C TYR A 85 -11.64 -4.64 4.44
N TYR A 86 -12.81 -4.49 3.80
CA TYR A 86 -14.03 -4.00 4.45
C TYR A 86 -14.75 -5.04 5.31
N CYS A 87 -14.58 -6.34 5.04
CA CYS A 87 -15.21 -7.44 5.77
C CYS A 87 -14.23 -8.17 6.71
N ARG A 88 -13.01 -7.67 6.90
CA ARG A 88 -11.93 -8.37 7.61
C ARG A 88 -12.20 -8.71 9.08
N TYR A 89 -13.20 -8.05 9.69
CA TYR A 89 -13.57 -8.20 11.10
C TYR A 89 -14.93 -8.87 11.32
N TYR A 90 -15.61 -9.27 10.25
CA TYR A 90 -16.89 -9.95 10.34
C TYR A 90 -16.66 -11.45 10.07
N GLN A 91 -16.73 -12.26 11.14
CA GLN A 91 -16.79 -13.73 11.09
C GLN A 91 -18.19 -14.19 11.54
#